data_AF-A0AAD7TQU3-F1
#
_entry.id   AF-A0AAD7TQU3-F1
#
_cell.length_a   1.000
_cell.length_b   1.000
_cell.length_c   1.000
_cell.angle_alpha   90.00
_cell.angle_beta   90.00
_cell.angle_gamma   90.00
#
_symmetry.space_group_name_H-M   'P 1'
#
loop_
_entity.id
_entity.type
_entity.pdbx_description
1 polymer ?
#
loop_
_entity_poly.entity_id
_entity_poly.type
_entity_poly.pdbx_seq_one_letter_code
_entity_poly.pdbx_strand_id
1 'polypeptide(L)'
;MSDASQDAELPTLPELLAASAQDTFDPSSLTSPEASAYLSRLTSLSLQELEEEPTELSSSSAQLTNALTTLCYTSYPTFLSLHATTSTLSSSLDSLFSSLSSLLSALPNLESSARTFAQDSRALLASRRKAALVLEHHDKLHDVLSLPLLLETSVRNHNYSDALLLAQHASTLASRFPSNPLVQSVKADCDARVHSMLAQLLRVLHEQAKLPALFRAVGFLRKMNVLSEQELALAFLSGRNAYLDGTLRTVEAEKKGLDSEGSVEREREIYARYLKRYVDAWREGVHDVVTQYTTIFLDRPQGTEPAPPGASRAANDIHHAAHPSLLSSLLTQLTYCATSFARVGLDFRAALGPLFVSAVRKGVTREFEEATSAWSKTLESEDTSKSRSRSGPSARKKPSQLFLTPGTTSAPPIPTVAQLAALASAAPNVPPPILASYSPLAIYTNALLSALNGLRLLAPASLMDDLRIALDNALARGTDALLAYMRSLPEEWSNGPTTTAAQEESKREDEVVRAVGAVYAKVFVPFLRRALVEGVYGVKVHGDDGPASMDQGLARALDDLQH
;
A
#
# COMPACT_ATOMS: atom_id res chain seq x y z
N MET A 1 -40.62 138.61 -103.39
CA MET A 1 -39.53 139.28 -102.64
C MET A 1 -39.47 138.54 -101.31
N SER A 2 -38.42 137.89 -100.88
CA SER A 2 -36.99 137.79 -101.24
C SER A 2 -36.55 136.54 -100.47
N ASP A 3 -36.03 135.52 -101.15
CA ASP A 3 -34.59 135.31 -101.35
C ASP A 3 -33.96 134.54 -100.18
N ALA A 4 -33.24 133.47 -100.57
CA ALA A 4 -32.05 132.91 -99.95
C ALA A 4 -32.13 132.42 -98.47
N SER A 5 -31.55 131.31 -98.06
CA SER A 5 -30.79 130.24 -98.72
C SER A 5 -30.23 129.39 -97.56
N GLN A 6 -30.21 128.07 -97.73
CA GLN A 6 -29.06 127.20 -97.41
C GLN A 6 -28.60 127.20 -95.93
N ASP A 7 -28.75 126.13 -95.17
CA ASP A 7 -28.14 124.83 -95.44
C ASP A 7 -29.04 123.70 -94.91
N ALA A 8 -29.75 123.05 -95.82
CA ALA A 8 -30.46 121.80 -95.56
C ALA A 8 -29.43 120.66 -95.64
N GLU A 9 -28.92 120.21 -94.49
CA GLU A 9 -28.21 118.94 -94.41
C GLU A 9 -29.13 117.85 -94.98
N LEU A 10 -28.70 117.29 -96.11
CA LEU A 10 -29.49 116.41 -96.96
C LEU A 10 -29.95 115.19 -96.17
N PRO A 11 -31.27 114.91 -96.08
CA PRO A 11 -31.76 113.73 -95.40
C PRO A 11 -31.15 112.48 -96.03
N THR A 12 -30.63 111.58 -95.19
CA THR A 12 -29.94 110.39 -95.67
C THR A 12 -30.95 109.47 -96.37
N LEU A 13 -30.52 108.77 -97.43
CA LEU A 13 -31.38 107.90 -98.25
C LEU A 13 -32.27 106.91 -97.44
N PRO A 14 -31.81 106.29 -96.31
CA PRO A 14 -32.69 105.52 -95.44
C PRO A 14 -33.79 106.34 -94.73
N GLU A 15 -33.55 107.60 -94.39
CA GLU A 15 -34.57 108.49 -93.82
C GLU A 15 -35.62 108.90 -94.85
N LEU A 16 -35.23 109.12 -96.11
CA LEU A 16 -36.17 109.41 -97.21
C LEU A 16 -37.02 108.19 -97.58
N LEU A 17 -36.44 106.99 -97.59
CA LEU A 17 -37.17 105.73 -97.84
C LEU A 17 -38.11 105.37 -96.67
N ALA A 18 -37.68 105.60 -95.42
CA ALA A 18 -38.53 105.44 -94.25
C ALA A 18 -39.72 106.44 -94.26
N ALA A 19 -39.53 107.64 -94.80
CA ALA A 19 -40.59 108.65 -94.91
C ALA A 19 -41.57 108.40 -96.08
N SER A 20 -41.16 107.74 -97.17
CA SER A 20 -42.04 107.41 -98.30
C SER A 20 -42.81 106.08 -98.14
N ALA A 21 -42.41 105.23 -97.20
CA ALA A 21 -43.05 103.96 -96.94
C ALA A 21 -44.40 104.18 -96.23
N GLN A 22 -45.50 104.10 -96.99
CA GLN A 22 -46.84 104.03 -96.42
C GLN A 22 -47.05 102.64 -95.80
N ASP A 23 -46.99 102.61 -94.46
CA ASP A 23 -47.38 101.54 -93.53
C ASP A 23 -46.77 100.14 -93.77
N THR A 24 -45.85 99.73 -92.88
CA THR A 24 -45.37 98.36 -92.53
C THR A 24 -43.85 98.07 -92.58
N PHE A 25 -42.98 99.02 -92.23
CA PHE A 25 -41.54 98.74 -92.06
C PHE A 25 -40.97 99.22 -90.71
N ASP A 26 -40.27 98.33 -89.99
CA ASP A 26 -39.51 98.67 -88.78
C ASP A 26 -38.15 99.32 -89.17
N PRO A 27 -37.90 100.59 -88.79
CA PRO A 27 -36.75 101.36 -89.30
C PRO A 27 -35.38 100.87 -88.81
N SER A 28 -35.32 100.04 -87.76
CA SER A 28 -34.09 99.44 -87.23
C SER A 28 -33.54 98.27 -88.08
N SER A 29 -34.36 97.71 -88.99
CA SER A 29 -33.92 96.64 -89.89
C SER A 29 -32.98 97.14 -91.00
N LEU A 30 -33.17 98.40 -91.43
CA LEU A 30 -32.36 99.09 -92.44
C LEU A 30 -30.97 99.51 -91.93
N THR A 31 -30.74 99.47 -90.61
CA THR A 31 -29.46 99.78 -89.96
C THR A 31 -28.63 98.54 -89.61
N SER A 32 -29.11 97.32 -89.93
CA SER A 32 -28.30 96.11 -89.81
C SER A 32 -27.14 96.13 -90.84
N PRO A 33 -25.96 95.57 -90.52
CA PRO A 33 -24.78 95.66 -91.39
C PRO A 33 -25.06 95.05 -92.79
N GLU A 34 -25.87 94.00 -92.83
CA GLU A 34 -26.27 93.32 -94.06
C GLU A 34 -27.23 94.18 -94.90
N ALA A 35 -28.18 94.87 -94.27
CA ALA A 35 -29.08 95.81 -94.95
C ALA A 35 -28.35 97.05 -95.49
N SER A 36 -27.37 97.58 -94.75
CA SER A 36 -26.57 98.73 -95.18
C SER A 36 -25.72 98.44 -96.43
N ALA A 37 -25.18 97.22 -96.54
CA ALA A 37 -24.45 96.77 -97.73
C ALA A 37 -25.37 96.67 -98.94
N TYR A 38 -26.60 96.17 -98.75
CA TYR A 38 -27.59 96.05 -99.81
C TYR A 38 -28.10 97.43 -100.30
N LEU A 39 -28.34 98.37 -99.39
CA LEU A 39 -28.70 99.76 -99.75
C LEU A 39 -27.60 100.47 -100.56
N SER A 40 -26.32 100.22 -100.24
CA SER A 40 -25.21 100.78 -101.02
C SER A 40 -25.20 100.24 -102.46
N ARG A 41 -25.56 98.96 -102.65
CA ARG A 41 -25.69 98.34 -103.97
C ARG A 41 -26.84 98.96 -104.77
N LEU A 42 -28.00 99.18 -104.15
CA LEU A 42 -29.17 99.85 -104.75
C LEU A 42 -28.83 101.24 -105.31
N THR A 43 -27.97 102.01 -104.63
CA THR A 43 -27.56 103.35 -105.12
C THR A 43 -26.59 103.34 -106.29
N SER A 44 -26.00 102.19 -106.61
CA SER A 44 -25.02 102.04 -107.69
C SER A 44 -25.62 101.52 -109.02
N LEU A 45 -26.91 101.18 -109.01
CA LEU A 45 -27.63 100.58 -110.15
C LEU A 45 -28.34 101.63 -111.00
N SER A 46 -28.55 101.33 -112.29
CA SER A 46 -29.23 102.23 -113.23
C SER A 46 -30.76 102.17 -113.05
N LEU A 47 -31.48 103.25 -113.40
CA LEU A 47 -32.93 103.37 -113.14
C LEU A 47 -33.76 102.21 -113.75
N GLN A 48 -33.33 101.69 -114.91
CA GLN A 48 -34.00 100.57 -115.58
C GLN A 48 -33.86 99.24 -114.81
N GLU A 49 -32.69 98.99 -114.22
CA GLU A 49 -32.43 97.80 -113.41
C GLU A 49 -33.12 97.88 -112.04
N LEU A 50 -33.26 99.09 -111.50
CA LEU A 50 -33.94 99.33 -110.22
C LEU A 50 -35.46 99.09 -110.30
N GLU A 51 -36.09 99.32 -111.46
CA GLU A 51 -37.51 99.03 -111.67
C GLU A 51 -37.79 97.51 -111.81
N GLU A 52 -36.82 96.72 -112.29
CA GLU A 52 -36.94 95.26 -112.42
C GLU A 52 -36.56 94.51 -111.14
N GLU A 53 -35.71 95.09 -110.27
CA GLU A 53 -35.22 94.49 -109.03
C GLU A 53 -36.31 94.00 -108.04
N PRO A 54 -37.45 94.69 -107.81
CA PRO A 54 -38.51 94.19 -106.93
C PRO A 54 -39.10 92.86 -107.43
N THR A 55 -39.17 92.70 -108.75
CA THR A 55 -39.69 91.47 -109.36
C THR A 55 -38.69 90.32 -109.23
N GLU A 56 -37.39 90.58 -109.40
CA GLU A 56 -36.35 89.58 -109.14
C GLU A 56 -36.28 89.19 -107.67
N LEU A 57 -36.36 90.15 -106.75
CA LEU A 57 -36.28 89.89 -105.31
C LEU A 57 -37.49 89.11 -104.81
N SER A 58 -38.68 89.44 -105.30
CA SER A 58 -39.90 88.67 -105.04
C SER A 58 -39.76 87.24 -105.56
N SER A 59 -39.20 87.06 -106.77
CA SER A 59 -38.95 85.73 -107.33
C SER A 59 -37.91 84.94 -106.51
N SER A 60 -36.85 85.58 -106.03
CA SER A 60 -35.79 84.96 -105.23
C SER A 60 -36.28 84.62 -103.82
N SER A 61 -37.05 85.49 -103.20
CA SER A 61 -37.71 85.22 -101.91
C SER A 61 -38.70 84.06 -102.03
N ALA A 62 -39.53 84.04 -103.08
CA ALA A 62 -40.42 82.92 -103.35
C ALA A 62 -39.65 81.61 -103.61
N GLN A 63 -38.48 81.67 -104.25
CA GLN A 63 -37.60 80.50 -104.43
C GLN A 63 -36.96 80.05 -103.13
N LEU A 64 -36.45 80.97 -102.29
CA LEU A 64 -35.83 80.65 -101.01
C LEU A 64 -36.84 80.16 -99.99
N THR A 65 -38.03 80.76 -99.93
CA THR A 65 -39.10 80.27 -99.07
C THR A 65 -39.61 78.92 -99.55
N ASN A 66 -39.74 78.67 -100.86
CA ASN A 66 -40.01 77.33 -101.35
C ASN A 66 -38.85 76.38 -101.01
N ALA A 67 -37.59 76.77 -101.16
CA ALA A 67 -36.44 75.92 -100.84
C ALA A 67 -36.34 75.62 -99.33
N LEU A 68 -36.62 76.59 -98.46
CA LEU A 68 -36.61 76.45 -97.01
C LEU A 68 -37.83 75.66 -96.54
N THR A 69 -39.01 75.89 -97.11
CA THR A 69 -40.19 75.08 -96.84
C THR A 69 -39.97 73.65 -97.31
N THR A 70 -39.34 73.46 -98.48
CA THR A 70 -38.96 72.14 -98.99
C THR A 70 -37.89 71.52 -98.09
N LEU A 71 -36.91 72.27 -97.60
CA LEU A 71 -35.89 71.79 -96.66
C LEU A 71 -36.54 71.40 -95.33
N CYS A 72 -37.36 72.26 -94.74
CA CYS A 72 -38.13 71.95 -93.54
C CYS A 72 -39.02 70.73 -93.75
N TYR A 73 -39.75 70.59 -94.86
CA TYR A 73 -40.58 69.40 -95.09
C TYR A 73 -39.76 68.13 -95.37
N THR A 74 -38.66 68.24 -96.12
CA THR A 74 -37.81 67.09 -96.47
C THR A 74 -36.90 66.65 -95.32
N SER A 75 -36.49 67.59 -94.47
CA SER A 75 -35.53 67.37 -93.39
C SER A 75 -36.10 67.61 -91.98
N TYR A 76 -37.41 67.84 -91.80
CA TYR A 76 -38.06 67.87 -90.47
C TYR A 76 -37.72 66.68 -89.57
N PRO A 77 -37.63 65.43 -90.08
CA PRO A 77 -37.18 64.29 -89.27
C PRO A 77 -35.79 64.48 -88.67
N THR A 78 -34.88 65.15 -89.38
CA THR A 78 -33.52 65.40 -88.89
C THR A 78 -33.52 66.42 -87.74
N PHE A 79 -34.34 67.48 -87.80
CA PHE A 79 -34.46 68.45 -86.71
C PHE A 79 -35.10 67.86 -85.46
N LEU A 80 -36.16 67.05 -85.61
CA LEU A 80 -36.75 66.31 -84.50
C LEU A 80 -35.74 65.33 -83.89
N SER A 81 -34.96 64.63 -84.72
CA SER A 81 -33.91 63.74 -84.23
C SER A 81 -32.78 64.50 -83.51
N LEU A 82 -32.42 65.69 -83.96
CA LEU A 82 -31.39 66.53 -83.34
C LEU A 82 -31.86 67.07 -81.98
N HIS A 83 -33.12 67.47 -81.88
CA HIS A 83 -33.69 67.89 -80.61
C HIS A 83 -33.83 66.70 -79.63
N ALA A 84 -34.32 65.55 -80.11
CA ALA A 84 -34.43 64.33 -79.32
C ALA A 84 -33.06 63.85 -78.81
N THR A 85 -32.03 63.85 -79.67
CA THR A 85 -30.65 63.50 -79.30
C THR A 85 -30.04 64.49 -78.31
N THR A 86 -30.31 65.78 -78.46
CA THR A 86 -29.80 66.79 -77.51
C THR A 86 -30.45 66.66 -76.13
N SER A 87 -31.76 66.41 -76.07
CA SER A 87 -32.49 66.21 -74.81
C SER A 87 -32.14 64.87 -74.12
N THR A 88 -31.95 63.81 -74.90
CA THR A 88 -31.43 62.54 -74.36
C THR A 88 -29.98 62.69 -73.88
N LEU A 89 -29.14 63.47 -74.57
CA LEU A 89 -27.79 63.75 -74.13
C LEU A 89 -27.77 64.49 -72.78
N SER A 90 -28.58 65.55 -72.61
CA SER A 90 -28.61 66.30 -71.35
C SER A 90 -29.08 65.45 -70.18
N SER A 91 -30.16 64.69 -70.35
CA SER A 91 -30.65 63.78 -69.31
C SER A 91 -29.67 62.64 -68.99
N SER A 92 -28.95 62.13 -69.99
CA SER A 92 -27.90 61.12 -69.77
C SER A 92 -26.72 61.69 -68.97
N LEU A 93 -26.35 62.95 -69.20
CA LEU A 93 -25.31 63.65 -68.46
C LEU A 93 -25.71 63.92 -67.00
N ASP A 94 -26.95 64.33 -66.75
CA ASP A 94 -27.46 64.54 -65.40
C ASP A 94 -27.52 63.22 -64.60
N SER A 95 -27.93 62.13 -65.26
CA SER A 95 -27.91 60.77 -64.68
C SER A 95 -26.48 60.30 -64.39
N LEU A 96 -25.55 60.56 -65.31
CA LEU A 96 -24.13 60.24 -65.12
C LEU A 96 -23.55 61.04 -63.95
N PHE A 97 -23.86 62.33 -63.85
CA PHE A 97 -23.40 63.18 -62.75
C PHE A 97 -23.94 62.69 -61.41
N SER A 98 -25.22 62.32 -61.34
CA SER A 98 -25.85 61.78 -60.14
C SER A 98 -25.23 60.45 -59.71
N SER A 99 -24.94 59.57 -60.69
CA SER A 99 -24.27 58.29 -60.45
C SER A 99 -22.84 58.48 -59.96
N LEU A 100 -22.10 59.44 -60.54
CA LEU A 100 -20.73 59.75 -60.17
C LEU A 100 -20.67 60.38 -58.76
N SER A 101 -21.62 61.25 -58.43
CA SER A 101 -21.75 61.83 -57.09
C SER A 101 -22.05 60.76 -56.02
N SER A 102 -22.97 59.84 -56.32
CA SER A 102 -23.26 58.69 -55.46
C SER A 102 -22.02 57.81 -55.25
N LEU A 103 -21.28 57.50 -56.32
CA LEU A 103 -20.03 56.75 -56.25
C LEU A 103 -18.98 57.45 -55.38
N LEU A 104 -18.82 58.76 -55.55
CA LEU A 104 -17.88 59.57 -54.77
C LEU A 104 -18.23 59.54 -53.27
N SER A 105 -19.51 59.53 -52.93
CA SER A 105 -19.98 59.44 -51.55
C SER A 105 -19.86 58.03 -50.94
N ALA A 106 -19.95 56.98 -51.75
CA ALA A 106 -19.89 55.59 -51.30
C ALA A 106 -18.45 55.08 -51.09
N LEU A 107 -17.48 55.63 -51.82
CA LEU A 107 -16.07 55.23 -51.77
C LEU A 107 -15.44 55.31 -50.36
N PRO A 108 -15.62 56.39 -49.58
CA PRO A 108 -15.09 56.49 -48.21
C PRO A 108 -15.70 55.46 -47.26
N ASN A 109 -16.99 55.16 -47.42
CA ASN A 109 -17.69 54.16 -46.61
C ASN A 109 -17.17 52.74 -46.93
N LEU A 110 -16.92 52.45 -48.21
CA LEU A 110 -16.28 51.21 -48.63
C LEU A 110 -14.84 51.10 -48.11
N GLU A 111 -14.06 52.18 -48.20
CA GLU A 111 -12.68 52.20 -47.71
C GLU A 111 -12.61 51.99 -46.19
N SER A 112 -13.46 52.68 -45.42
CA SER A 112 -13.51 52.51 -43.97
C SER A 112 -13.92 51.09 -43.57
N SER A 113 -14.92 50.51 -44.23
CA SER A 113 -15.37 49.12 -44.02
C SER A 113 -14.31 48.10 -44.41
N ALA A 114 -13.55 48.35 -45.47
CA ALA A 114 -12.43 47.51 -45.88
C ALA A 114 -11.28 47.58 -44.85
N ARG A 115 -11.01 48.77 -44.28
CA ARG A 115 -10.00 48.94 -43.22
C ARG A 115 -10.39 48.24 -41.93
N THR A 116 -11.64 48.35 -41.49
CA THR A 116 -12.13 47.64 -40.29
C THR A 116 -12.14 46.14 -40.51
N PHE A 117 -12.65 45.66 -41.66
CA PHE A 117 -12.57 44.24 -42.02
C PHE A 117 -11.13 43.72 -42.05
N ALA A 118 -10.17 44.51 -42.58
CA ALA A 118 -8.76 44.14 -42.57
C ALA A 118 -8.16 44.09 -41.15
N GLN A 119 -8.63 44.90 -40.21
CA GLN A 119 -8.19 44.85 -38.81
C GLN A 119 -8.77 43.63 -38.10
N ASP A 120 -10.07 43.41 -38.20
CA ASP A 120 -10.76 42.28 -37.54
C ASP A 120 -10.32 40.93 -38.10
N SER A 121 -10.16 40.85 -39.43
CA SER A 121 -9.69 39.63 -40.09
C SER A 121 -8.28 39.25 -39.66
N ARG A 122 -7.39 40.17 -39.27
CA ARG A 122 -6.05 39.81 -38.78
C ARG A 122 -6.11 39.00 -37.49
N ALA A 123 -6.96 39.38 -36.54
CA ALA A 123 -7.12 38.64 -35.29
C ALA A 123 -7.72 37.24 -35.55
N LEU A 124 -8.72 37.16 -36.42
CA LEU A 124 -9.33 35.89 -36.83
C LEU A 124 -8.37 35.00 -37.63
N LEU A 125 -7.57 35.58 -38.53
CA LEU A 125 -6.55 34.84 -39.28
C LEU A 125 -5.44 34.35 -38.34
N ALA A 126 -5.06 35.13 -37.33
CA ALA A 126 -4.10 34.69 -36.32
C ALA A 126 -4.64 33.52 -35.49
N SER A 127 -5.92 33.56 -35.07
CA SER A 127 -6.54 32.44 -34.34
C SER A 127 -6.72 31.21 -35.24
N ARG A 128 -7.14 31.39 -36.50
CA ARG A 128 -7.22 30.30 -37.50
C ARG A 128 -5.87 29.69 -37.81
N ARG A 129 -4.80 30.49 -37.91
CA ARG A 129 -3.43 29.99 -38.09
C ARG A 129 -2.98 29.16 -36.89
N LYS A 130 -3.25 29.61 -35.66
CA LYS A 130 -2.98 28.82 -34.44
C LYS A 130 -3.78 27.51 -34.43
N ALA A 131 -5.07 27.57 -34.74
CA ALA A 131 -5.93 26.39 -34.79
C ALA A 131 -5.51 25.41 -35.88
N ALA A 132 -5.15 25.90 -37.07
CA ALA A 132 -4.63 25.08 -38.17
C ALA A 132 -3.33 24.38 -37.79
N LEU A 133 -2.40 25.09 -37.12
CA LEU A 133 -1.15 24.51 -36.62
C LEU A 133 -1.40 23.41 -35.58
N VAL A 134 -2.34 23.61 -34.66
CA VAL A 134 -2.74 22.59 -33.68
C VAL A 134 -3.37 21.39 -34.38
N LEU A 135 -4.21 21.61 -35.38
CA LEU A 135 -4.87 20.55 -36.14
C LEU A 135 -3.86 19.73 -36.95
N GLU A 136 -2.86 20.37 -37.54
CA GLU A 136 -1.79 19.72 -38.30
C GLU A 136 -0.89 18.84 -37.41
N HIS A 137 -0.69 19.22 -36.15
CA HIS A 137 0.15 18.49 -35.20
C HIS A 137 -0.63 17.80 -34.07
N HIS A 138 -1.95 17.63 -34.24
CA HIS A 138 -2.83 17.08 -33.22
C HIS A 138 -2.42 15.66 -32.83
N ASP A 139 -2.11 14.81 -33.80
CA ASP A 139 -1.74 13.41 -33.56
C ASP A 139 -0.49 13.31 -32.69
N LYS A 140 0.54 14.11 -33.01
CA LYS A 140 1.79 14.16 -32.23
C LYS A 140 1.57 14.69 -30.81
N LEU A 141 0.68 15.66 -30.65
CA LEU A 141 0.28 16.16 -29.33
C LEU A 141 -0.48 15.10 -28.54
N HIS A 142 -1.37 14.35 -29.20
CA HIS A 142 -2.08 13.24 -28.59
C HIS A 142 -1.10 12.15 -28.12
N ASP A 143 -0.11 11.78 -28.93
CA ASP A 143 0.91 10.80 -28.57
C ASP A 143 1.65 11.23 -27.29
N VAL A 144 2.10 12.49 -27.20
CA VAL A 144 2.79 13.00 -26.00
C VAL A 144 1.88 13.03 -24.78
N LEU A 145 0.62 13.46 -24.94
CA LEU A 145 -0.36 13.52 -23.85
C LEU A 145 -0.85 12.13 -23.41
N SER A 146 -0.74 11.12 -24.27
CA SER A 146 -1.11 9.73 -23.97
C SER A 146 -0.03 8.96 -23.22
N LEU A 147 1.22 9.45 -23.17
CA LEU A 147 2.35 8.78 -22.50
C LEU A 147 2.04 8.38 -21.04
N PRO A 148 1.48 9.24 -20.17
CA PRO A 148 1.18 8.86 -18.79
C PRO A 148 0.12 7.75 -18.69
N LEU A 149 -0.89 7.78 -19.57
CA LEU A 149 -1.95 6.76 -19.62
C LEU A 149 -1.41 5.41 -20.11
N LEU A 150 -0.54 5.45 -21.11
CA LEU A 150 0.10 4.25 -21.65
C LEU A 150 1.06 3.65 -20.61
N LEU A 151 1.81 4.50 -19.91
CA LEU A 151 2.65 4.12 -18.78
C LEU A 151 1.83 3.46 -17.65
N GLU A 152 0.71 4.06 -17.26
CA GLU A 152 -0.20 3.50 -16.25
C GLU A 152 -0.74 2.13 -16.67
N THR A 153 -1.11 1.98 -17.93
CA THR A 153 -1.61 0.71 -18.48
C THR A 153 -0.51 -0.36 -18.48
N SER A 154 0.72 -0.01 -18.88
CA SER A 154 1.88 -0.91 -18.87
C SER A 154 2.25 -1.36 -17.45
N VAL A 155 2.19 -0.45 -16.47
CA VAL A 155 2.41 -0.77 -15.05
C VAL A 155 1.34 -1.73 -14.53
N ARG A 156 0.06 -1.49 -14.87
CA ARG A 156 -1.06 -2.38 -14.49
C ARG A 156 -0.96 -3.77 -15.11
N ASN A 157 -0.43 -3.87 -16.33
CA ASN A 157 -0.25 -5.13 -17.04
C ASN A 157 1.05 -5.88 -16.65
N HIS A 158 1.82 -5.38 -15.67
CA HIS A 158 3.12 -5.92 -15.25
C HIS A 158 4.22 -5.91 -16.33
N ASN A 159 4.04 -5.11 -17.40
CA ASN A 159 5.04 -4.92 -18.45
C ASN A 159 6.00 -3.79 -18.08
N TYR A 160 6.85 -4.05 -17.08
CA TYR A 160 7.74 -3.03 -16.52
C TYR A 160 8.88 -2.59 -17.45
N SER A 161 9.26 -3.41 -18.45
CA SER A 161 10.26 -3.02 -19.45
C SER A 161 9.81 -1.81 -20.26
N ASP A 162 8.58 -1.87 -20.76
CA ASP A 162 8.03 -0.87 -21.68
C ASP A 162 7.70 0.40 -20.90
N ALA A 163 7.21 0.24 -19.66
CA ALA A 163 7.01 1.34 -18.73
C ALA A 163 8.30 2.16 -18.50
N LEU A 164 9.43 1.49 -18.27
CA LEU A 164 10.71 2.18 -18.07
C LEU A 164 11.18 2.92 -19.34
N LEU A 165 10.99 2.32 -20.51
CA LEU A 165 11.33 2.97 -21.78
C LEU A 165 10.48 4.23 -22.02
N LEU A 166 9.18 4.19 -21.71
CA LEU A 166 8.29 5.35 -21.81
C LEU A 166 8.67 6.46 -20.84
N ALA A 167 9.03 6.10 -19.60
CA ALA A 167 9.53 7.06 -18.62
C ALA A 167 10.84 7.72 -19.07
N GLN A 168 11.77 6.95 -19.65
CA GLN A 168 13.00 7.49 -20.23
C GLN A 168 12.71 8.41 -21.43
N HIS A 169 11.74 8.06 -22.26
CA HIS A 169 11.31 8.93 -23.35
C HIS A 169 10.72 10.25 -22.83
N ALA A 170 9.86 10.20 -21.81
CA ALA A 170 9.30 11.39 -21.17
C ALA A 170 10.39 12.29 -20.53
N SER A 171 11.40 11.70 -19.88
CA SER A 171 12.52 12.47 -19.32
C SER A 171 13.41 13.09 -20.41
N THR A 172 13.63 12.37 -21.51
CA THR A 172 14.37 12.87 -22.68
C THR A 172 13.60 14.01 -23.34
N LEU A 173 12.27 13.92 -23.45
CA LEU A 173 11.43 14.98 -23.99
C LEU A 173 11.48 16.24 -23.11
N ALA A 174 11.39 16.07 -21.78
CA ALA A 174 11.47 17.17 -20.83
C ALA A 174 12.83 17.87 -20.78
N SER A 175 13.92 17.14 -21.01
CA SER A 175 15.26 17.75 -21.13
C SER A 175 15.45 18.49 -22.46
N ARG A 176 14.83 18.04 -23.56
CA ARG A 176 14.85 18.75 -24.85
C ARG A 176 14.01 20.02 -24.84
N PHE A 177 12.94 20.08 -24.06
CA PHE A 177 12.05 21.23 -23.97
C PHE A 177 11.86 21.74 -22.53
N PRO A 178 12.90 22.35 -21.91
CA PRO A 178 12.84 22.79 -20.51
C PRO A 178 11.82 23.92 -20.26
N SER A 179 11.62 24.80 -21.25
CA SER A 179 10.79 26.00 -21.13
C SER A 179 9.30 25.74 -21.33
N ASN A 180 8.89 24.54 -21.78
CA ASN A 180 7.48 24.25 -22.05
C ASN A 180 6.80 23.63 -20.80
N PRO A 181 5.81 24.30 -20.18
CA PRO A 181 5.17 23.80 -18.97
C PRO A 181 4.35 22.52 -19.19
N LEU A 182 3.79 22.30 -20.39
CA LEU A 182 3.02 21.09 -20.68
C LEU A 182 3.89 19.84 -20.66
N VAL A 183 5.10 19.91 -21.23
CA VAL A 183 6.03 18.79 -21.25
C VAL A 183 6.53 18.47 -19.84
N GLN A 184 6.75 19.50 -19.00
CA GLN A 184 7.12 19.29 -17.59
C GLN A 184 5.95 18.67 -16.79
N SER A 185 4.71 19.07 -17.07
CA SER A 185 3.52 18.43 -16.47
C SER A 185 3.43 16.95 -16.84
N VAL A 186 3.58 16.62 -18.13
CA VAL A 186 3.56 15.22 -18.60
C VAL A 186 4.67 14.40 -17.94
N LYS A 187 5.87 14.97 -17.80
CA LYS A 187 6.98 14.32 -17.07
C LYS A 187 6.60 14.06 -15.61
N ALA A 188 6.07 15.05 -14.90
CA ALA A 188 5.67 14.92 -13.50
C ALA A 188 4.61 13.83 -13.32
N ASP A 189 3.62 13.77 -14.23
CA ASP A 189 2.62 12.71 -14.25
C ASP A 189 3.24 11.33 -14.51
N CYS A 190 4.18 11.23 -15.46
CA CYS A 190 4.93 10.00 -15.71
C CYS A 190 5.73 9.55 -14.47
N ASP A 191 6.46 10.47 -13.83
CA ASP A 191 7.24 10.19 -12.62
C ASP A 191 6.34 9.69 -11.48
N ALA A 192 5.14 10.24 -11.31
CA ALA A 192 4.15 9.74 -10.35
C ALA A 192 3.72 8.28 -10.63
N ARG A 193 3.57 7.88 -11.90
CA ARG A 193 3.28 6.49 -12.28
C ARG A 193 4.46 5.56 -12.06
N VAL A 194 5.69 6.03 -12.30
CA VAL A 194 6.92 5.29 -11.96
C VAL A 194 7.03 5.08 -10.45
N HIS A 195 6.68 6.06 -9.62
CA HIS A 195 6.61 5.89 -8.16
C HIS A 195 5.56 4.84 -7.74
N SER A 196 4.39 4.81 -8.41
CA SER A 196 3.40 3.75 -8.20
C SER A 196 3.94 2.36 -8.56
N MET A 197 4.70 2.26 -9.66
CA MET A 197 5.40 1.03 -10.05
C MET A 197 6.42 0.58 -9.00
N LEU A 198 7.19 1.52 -8.42
CA LEU A 198 8.12 1.22 -7.33
C LEU A 198 7.39 0.62 -6.13
N ALA A 199 6.27 1.20 -5.71
CA ALA A 199 5.47 0.69 -4.61
C ALA A 199 4.94 -0.73 -4.89
N GLN A 200 4.50 -1.02 -6.12
CA GLN A 200 4.09 -2.36 -6.53
C GLN A 200 5.24 -3.37 -6.49
N LEU A 201 6.42 -3.01 -7.01
CA LEU A 201 7.60 -3.88 -6.97
C LEU A 201 8.07 -4.15 -5.55
N LEU A 202 8.07 -3.13 -4.67
CA LEU A 202 8.36 -3.31 -3.25
C LEU A 202 7.34 -4.21 -2.57
N ARG A 203 6.06 -4.11 -2.91
CA ARG A 203 5.02 -4.99 -2.38
C ARG A 203 5.26 -6.46 -2.77
N VAL A 204 5.72 -6.73 -3.99
CA VAL A 204 6.14 -8.10 -4.38
C VAL A 204 7.25 -8.63 -3.47
N LEU A 205 8.15 -7.76 -2.97
CA LEU A 205 9.17 -8.15 -1.99
C LEU A 205 8.62 -8.44 -0.58
N HIS A 206 7.37 -8.08 -0.29
CA HIS A 206 6.70 -8.39 0.98
C HIS A 206 5.73 -9.58 0.88
N GLU A 207 5.44 -10.07 -0.34
CA GLU A 207 4.49 -11.16 -0.58
C GLU A 207 5.21 -12.49 -0.92
N GLN A 208 4.50 -13.61 -0.85
CA GLN A 208 5.05 -14.91 -1.23
C GLN A 208 5.40 -14.93 -2.72
N ALA A 209 6.70 -15.04 -3.03
CA ALA A 209 7.19 -15.01 -4.40
C ALA A 209 8.37 -15.95 -4.58
N LYS A 210 8.42 -16.63 -5.73
CA LYS A 210 9.52 -17.52 -6.10
C LYS A 210 10.76 -16.71 -6.51
N LEU A 211 11.94 -17.32 -6.38
CA LEU A 211 13.23 -16.70 -6.74
C LEU A 211 13.23 -16.00 -8.12
N PRO A 212 12.67 -16.54 -9.21
CA PRO A 212 12.66 -15.84 -10.51
C PRO A 212 11.83 -14.55 -10.52
N ALA A 213 10.74 -14.50 -9.74
CA ALA A 213 9.93 -13.30 -9.62
C ALA A 213 10.66 -12.22 -8.82
N LEU A 214 11.31 -12.61 -7.72
CA LEU A 214 12.14 -11.70 -6.91
C LEU A 214 13.33 -11.18 -7.70
N PHE A 215 14.02 -12.04 -8.43
CA PHE A 215 15.14 -11.66 -9.29
C PHE A 215 14.72 -10.64 -10.35
N ARG A 216 13.55 -10.86 -10.99
CA ARG A 216 12.99 -9.89 -11.95
C ARG A 216 12.62 -8.56 -11.27
N ALA A 217 11.95 -8.60 -10.11
CA ALA A 217 11.54 -7.41 -9.37
C ALA A 217 12.75 -6.57 -8.94
N VAL A 218 13.75 -7.20 -8.31
CA VAL A 218 15.02 -6.55 -7.93
C VAL A 218 15.78 -6.05 -9.17
N GLY A 219 15.72 -6.80 -10.29
CA GLY A 219 16.27 -6.38 -11.57
C GLY A 219 15.63 -5.09 -12.11
N PHE A 220 14.31 -4.94 -12.00
CA PHE A 220 13.61 -3.71 -12.40
C PHE A 220 13.86 -2.57 -11.42
N LEU A 221 13.86 -2.81 -10.10
CA LEU A 221 14.22 -1.81 -9.10
C LEU A 221 15.64 -1.27 -9.32
N ARG A 222 16.58 -2.13 -9.70
CA ARG A 222 17.95 -1.73 -10.06
C ARG A 222 17.96 -0.86 -11.34
N LYS A 223 17.14 -1.18 -12.34
CA LYS A 223 17.01 -0.37 -13.57
C LYS A 223 16.37 1.00 -13.34
N MET A 224 15.50 1.12 -12.32
CA MET A 224 14.90 2.41 -11.94
C MET A 224 15.93 3.38 -11.36
N ASN A 225 17.05 2.88 -10.82
CA ASN A 225 18.14 3.67 -10.24
C ASN A 225 17.70 4.68 -9.17
N VAL A 226 16.60 4.37 -8.45
CA VAL A 226 16.08 5.19 -7.34
C VAL A 226 16.74 4.81 -6.02
N LEU A 227 17.07 3.53 -5.84
CA LEU A 227 17.69 2.98 -4.62
C LEU A 227 19.13 2.58 -4.92
N SER A 228 20.04 2.90 -4.00
CA SER A 228 21.39 2.34 -4.02
C SER A 228 21.38 0.82 -3.80
N GLU A 229 22.48 0.14 -4.14
CA GLU A 229 22.54 -1.32 -3.97
C GLU A 229 22.39 -1.75 -2.50
N GLN A 230 22.92 -0.96 -1.57
CA GLN A 230 22.78 -1.19 -0.13
C GLN A 230 21.33 -0.97 0.34
N GLU A 231 20.68 0.11 -0.09
CA GLU A 231 19.27 0.36 0.26
C GLU A 231 18.34 -0.68 -0.36
N LEU A 232 18.64 -1.16 -1.57
CA LEU A 232 17.89 -2.23 -2.22
C LEU A 232 18.05 -3.56 -1.47
N ALA A 233 19.26 -3.87 -1.00
CA ALA A 233 19.54 -5.03 -0.16
C ALA A 233 18.77 -4.94 1.18
N LEU A 234 18.77 -3.77 1.81
CA LEU A 234 18.00 -3.53 3.04
C LEU A 234 16.49 -3.63 2.82
N ALA A 235 15.95 -3.03 1.75
CA ALA A 235 14.54 -3.10 1.40
C ALA A 235 14.10 -4.54 1.07
N PHE A 236 14.97 -5.32 0.43
CA PHE A 236 14.75 -6.74 0.21
C PHE A 236 14.69 -7.51 1.54
N LEU A 237 15.69 -7.34 2.40
CA LEU A 237 15.75 -8.02 3.71
C LEU A 237 14.58 -7.60 4.61
N SER A 238 14.22 -6.32 4.66
CA SER A 238 13.09 -5.84 5.45
C SER A 238 11.77 -6.39 4.93
N GLY A 239 11.58 -6.44 3.61
CA GLY A 239 10.37 -6.99 2.99
C GLY A 239 10.23 -8.49 3.22
N ARG A 240 11.33 -9.23 3.08
CA ARG A 240 11.39 -10.66 3.39
C ARG A 240 11.20 -10.95 4.89
N ASN A 241 11.75 -10.12 5.76
CA ASN A 241 11.54 -10.25 7.20
C ASN A 241 10.08 -9.98 7.59
N ALA A 242 9.43 -8.98 6.98
CA ALA A 242 8.01 -8.71 7.18
C ALA A 242 7.12 -9.88 6.69
N TYR A 243 7.49 -10.51 5.56
CA TYR A 243 6.81 -11.71 5.09
C TYR A 243 6.96 -12.88 6.07
N LEU A 244 8.19 -13.14 6.53
CA LEU A 244 8.49 -14.19 7.52
C LEU A 244 7.73 -13.95 8.83
N ASP A 245 7.76 -12.73 9.36
CA ASP A 245 7.00 -12.34 10.55
C ASP A 245 5.50 -12.58 10.35
N GLY A 246 4.97 -12.31 9.16
CA GLY A 246 3.59 -12.63 8.78
C GLY A 246 3.29 -14.13 8.88
N THR A 247 4.16 -14.98 8.33
CA THR A 247 4.02 -16.44 8.39
C THR A 247 4.15 -16.98 9.82
N LEU A 248 5.05 -16.42 10.63
CA LEU A 248 5.18 -16.83 12.03
C LEU A 248 3.94 -16.44 12.84
N ARG A 249 3.38 -15.24 12.61
CA ARG A 249 2.12 -14.81 13.24
C ARG A 249 0.93 -15.69 12.88
N THR A 250 0.86 -16.23 11.65
CA THR A 250 -0.23 -17.17 11.31
C THR A 250 -0.11 -18.46 12.10
N VAL A 251 1.11 -18.97 12.31
CA VAL A 251 1.36 -20.14 13.16
C VAL A 251 1.03 -19.84 14.64
N GLU A 252 1.37 -18.64 15.12
CA GLU A 252 1.00 -18.17 16.47
C GLU A 252 -0.52 -18.05 16.68
N ALA A 253 -1.27 -17.66 15.65
CA ALA A 253 -2.72 -17.58 15.72
C ALA A 253 -3.39 -18.97 15.85
N GLU A 254 -2.82 -20.01 15.24
CA GLU A 254 -3.29 -21.39 15.38
C GLU A 254 -3.25 -21.89 16.84
N LYS A 255 -2.36 -21.33 17.67
CA LYS A 255 -2.29 -21.62 19.11
C LYS A 255 -3.53 -21.11 19.86
N LYS A 256 -3.98 -19.89 19.57
CA LYS A 256 -5.08 -19.21 20.29
C LYS A 256 -6.48 -19.73 19.93
N GLY A 257 -6.62 -20.35 18.76
CA GLY A 257 -7.91 -20.92 18.31
C GLY A 257 -8.32 -22.21 19.04
N LEU A 258 -7.49 -22.71 19.96
CA LEU A 258 -7.66 -24.01 20.62
C LEU A 258 -7.74 -23.90 22.15
N ASP A 259 -8.05 -22.72 22.69
CA ASP A 259 -8.11 -22.43 24.13
C ASP A 259 -9.51 -22.69 24.74
N SER A 260 -10.18 -23.79 24.39
CA SER A 260 -11.46 -24.15 25.01
C SER A 260 -11.48 -25.62 25.46
N GLU A 261 -11.32 -25.80 26.78
CA GLU A 261 -11.63 -27.00 27.58
C GLU A 261 -10.94 -28.32 27.16
N GLY A 262 -9.60 -28.36 27.20
CA GLY A 262 -8.81 -29.59 27.04
C GLY A 262 -8.19 -30.10 28.34
N SER A 263 -8.08 -31.43 28.49
CA SER A 263 -7.17 -32.04 29.49
C SER A 263 -5.74 -31.51 29.33
N VAL A 264 -5.00 -31.38 30.42
CA VAL A 264 -3.59 -30.93 30.48
C VAL A 264 -2.70 -31.68 29.48
N GLU A 265 -2.99 -32.95 29.19
CA GLU A 265 -2.26 -33.74 28.19
C GLU A 265 -2.52 -33.28 26.75
N ARG A 266 -3.75 -32.85 26.45
CA ARG A 266 -4.15 -32.37 25.12
C ARG A 266 -3.51 -31.01 24.84
N GLU A 267 -3.49 -30.11 25.82
CA GLU A 267 -2.80 -28.82 25.72
C GLU A 267 -1.30 -29.00 25.43
N ARG A 268 -0.65 -29.98 26.07
CA ARG A 268 0.76 -30.32 25.81
C ARG A 268 1.01 -30.79 24.39
N GLU A 269 0.15 -31.67 23.87
CA GLU A 269 0.26 -32.17 22.50
C GLU A 269 0.05 -31.03 21.47
N ILE A 270 -0.89 -30.13 21.74
CA ILE A 270 -1.12 -28.93 20.92
C ILE A 270 0.11 -28.04 20.91
N TYR A 271 0.69 -27.76 22.09
CA TYR A 271 1.89 -26.95 22.20
C TYR A 271 3.10 -27.58 21.50
N ALA A 272 3.26 -28.90 21.58
CA ALA A 272 4.30 -29.64 20.87
C ALA A 272 4.16 -29.53 19.34
N ARG A 273 2.92 -29.70 18.83
CA ARG A 273 2.62 -29.54 17.39
C ARG A 273 2.85 -28.12 16.92
N TYR A 274 2.43 -27.12 17.70
CA TYR A 274 2.70 -25.71 17.45
C TYR A 274 4.20 -25.44 17.35
N LEU A 275 4.98 -25.87 18.34
CA LEU A 275 6.40 -25.59 18.39
C LEU A 275 7.14 -26.26 17.21
N LYS A 276 6.76 -27.48 16.84
CA LYS A 276 7.30 -28.16 15.66
C LYS A 276 7.02 -27.36 14.38
N ARG A 277 5.78 -26.92 14.17
CA ARG A 277 5.38 -26.10 13.01
C ARG A 277 6.11 -24.76 12.98
N TYR A 278 6.25 -24.12 14.14
CA TYR A 278 6.96 -22.86 14.27
C TYR A 278 8.44 -22.99 13.87
N VAL A 279 9.13 -24.01 14.40
CA VAL A 279 10.53 -24.29 14.06
C VAL A 279 10.69 -24.62 12.57
N ASP A 280 9.75 -25.37 11.99
CA ASP A 280 9.77 -25.69 10.56
C ASP A 280 9.57 -24.44 9.70
N ALA A 281 8.56 -23.60 10.00
CA ALA A 281 8.29 -22.35 9.29
C ALA A 281 9.44 -21.35 9.41
N TRP A 282 10.02 -21.21 10.60
CA TRP A 282 11.18 -20.36 10.83
C TRP A 282 12.40 -20.86 10.04
N ARG A 283 12.69 -22.17 10.09
CA ARG A 283 13.82 -22.77 9.36
C ARG A 283 13.69 -22.54 7.86
N GLU A 284 12.54 -22.89 7.29
CA GLU A 284 12.29 -22.75 5.85
C GLU A 284 12.36 -21.29 5.44
N GLY A 285 11.70 -20.40 6.18
CA GLY A 285 11.70 -18.97 5.92
C GLY A 285 13.09 -18.35 5.96
N VAL A 286 13.86 -18.57 7.03
CA VAL A 286 15.23 -18.01 7.14
C VAL A 286 16.14 -18.62 6.08
N HIS A 287 16.05 -19.92 5.80
CA HIS A 287 16.83 -20.55 4.74
C HIS A 287 16.54 -19.95 3.36
N ASP A 288 15.27 -19.71 3.06
CA ASP A 288 14.83 -19.06 1.82
C ASP A 288 15.34 -17.63 1.72
N VAL A 289 15.24 -16.83 2.78
CA VAL A 289 15.76 -15.46 2.79
C VAL A 289 17.26 -15.43 2.54
N VAL A 290 18.02 -16.28 3.24
CA VAL A 290 19.48 -16.32 3.08
C VAL A 290 19.84 -16.79 1.67
N THR A 291 19.21 -17.84 1.15
CA THR A 291 19.47 -18.36 -0.21
C THR A 291 19.08 -17.35 -1.29
N GLN A 292 17.94 -16.68 -1.14
CA GLN A 292 17.50 -15.64 -2.08
C GLN A 292 18.44 -14.44 -2.03
N TYR A 293 18.89 -14.03 -0.84
CA TYR A 293 19.84 -12.94 -0.70
C TYR A 293 21.20 -13.27 -1.33
N THR A 294 21.75 -14.45 -1.04
CA THR A 294 23.05 -14.88 -1.58
C THR A 294 23.02 -14.94 -3.10
N THR A 295 21.96 -15.51 -3.68
CA THR A 295 21.82 -15.63 -5.15
C THR A 295 21.58 -14.30 -5.86
N ILE A 296 20.85 -13.36 -5.24
CA ILE A 296 20.49 -12.07 -5.87
C ILE A 296 21.60 -11.03 -5.72
N PHE A 297 22.31 -11.01 -4.58
CA PHE A 297 23.26 -9.96 -4.23
C PHE A 297 24.72 -10.45 -4.13
N LEU A 298 24.98 -11.70 -3.70
CA LEU A 298 26.35 -12.17 -3.43
C LEU A 298 26.97 -13.00 -4.57
N ASP A 299 26.18 -13.73 -5.36
CA ASP A 299 26.65 -14.48 -6.54
C ASP A 299 27.02 -13.56 -7.73
N ARG A 300 26.93 -12.23 -7.57
CA ARG A 300 27.51 -11.26 -8.50
C ARG A 300 28.92 -10.89 -8.04
N PRO A 301 29.93 -10.92 -8.93
CA PRO A 301 31.27 -10.50 -8.58
C PRO A 301 31.30 -8.97 -8.51
N GLN A 302 31.00 -8.41 -7.35
CA GLN A 302 31.33 -7.02 -7.02
C GLN A 302 31.79 -6.97 -5.56
N GLY A 303 33.08 -6.66 -5.38
CA GLY A 303 33.63 -5.96 -4.23
C GLY A 303 33.34 -6.52 -2.84
N THR A 304 34.29 -7.29 -2.33
CA THR A 304 34.73 -7.35 -0.93
C THR A 304 34.12 -6.31 0.03
N GLU A 305 33.20 -6.75 0.90
CA GLU A 305 33.16 -6.38 2.32
C GLU A 305 32.35 -7.44 3.11
N PRO A 306 32.73 -7.78 4.35
CA PRO A 306 32.11 -8.86 5.11
C PRO A 306 30.80 -8.38 5.74
N ALA A 307 29.75 -9.21 5.60
CA ALA A 307 28.44 -8.98 6.18
C ALA A 307 28.47 -8.85 7.72
N PRO A 308 27.66 -7.96 8.33
CA PRO A 308 27.49 -7.93 9.77
C PRO A 308 26.69 -9.15 10.27
N PRO A 309 26.99 -9.67 11.47
CA PRO A 309 26.28 -10.81 12.07
C PRO A 309 24.93 -10.34 12.60
N GLY A 310 23.85 -10.73 11.94
CA GLY A 310 22.49 -10.29 12.27
C GLY A 310 21.46 -11.42 12.25
N ALA A 311 21.74 -12.54 12.92
CA ALA A 311 20.76 -13.61 13.13
C ALA A 311 20.74 -14.04 14.60
N SER A 312 20.03 -13.27 15.43
CA SER A 312 19.76 -13.67 16.82
C SER A 312 18.35 -13.24 17.25
N ARG A 313 17.33 -13.82 16.63
CA ARG A 313 15.96 -13.81 17.17
C ARG A 313 15.30 -15.16 16.93
N ALA A 314 15.76 -16.15 17.70
CA ALA A 314 15.08 -17.42 17.94
C ALA A 314 15.52 -17.95 19.31
N ALA A 315 15.26 -17.19 20.39
CA ALA A 315 15.70 -17.60 21.74
C ALA A 315 14.68 -17.35 22.86
N ASN A 316 13.49 -16.78 22.61
CA ASN A 316 12.60 -16.36 23.70
C ASN A 316 11.32 -17.17 23.94
N ASP A 317 11.05 -18.24 23.17
CA ASP A 317 9.79 -18.99 23.32
C ASP A 317 9.92 -20.44 23.84
N ILE A 318 11.08 -20.84 24.40
CA ILE A 318 11.26 -22.17 25.02
C ILE A 318 10.93 -22.14 26.53
N HIS A 319 10.09 -21.21 26.98
CA HIS A 319 9.76 -21.07 28.41
C HIS A 319 8.52 -21.86 28.85
N HIS A 320 7.78 -22.49 27.93
CA HIS A 320 6.54 -23.21 28.27
C HIS A 320 6.56 -24.72 27.96
N ALA A 321 7.66 -25.26 27.40
CA ALA A 321 7.84 -26.71 27.19
C ALA A 321 8.37 -27.39 28.47
N ALA A 322 7.51 -27.56 29.48
CA ALA A 322 7.93 -28.06 30.79
C ALA A 322 8.15 -29.59 30.89
N HIS A 323 8.12 -30.33 29.77
CA HIS A 323 8.25 -31.80 29.81
C HIS A 323 9.50 -32.32 29.06
N PRO A 324 10.34 -33.12 29.71
CA PRO A 324 11.59 -33.65 29.13
C PRO A 324 11.44 -34.41 27.80
N SER A 325 10.31 -35.09 27.58
CA SER A 325 10.03 -35.85 26.36
C SER A 325 9.77 -34.97 25.13
N LEU A 326 9.19 -33.77 25.32
CA LEU A 326 9.01 -32.79 24.26
C LEU A 326 10.34 -32.07 23.95
N LEU A 327 11.16 -31.85 24.98
CA LEU A 327 12.47 -31.23 24.84
C LEU A 327 13.44 -32.10 24.05
N SER A 328 13.43 -33.44 24.21
CA SER A 328 14.31 -34.32 23.42
C SER A 328 13.97 -34.31 21.93
N SER A 329 12.68 -34.33 21.58
CA SER A 329 12.19 -34.20 20.20
C SER A 329 12.54 -32.83 19.60
N LEU A 330 12.32 -31.75 20.36
CA LEU A 330 12.66 -30.40 19.95
C LEU A 330 14.17 -30.21 19.75
N LEU A 331 14.99 -30.74 20.66
CA LEU A 331 16.45 -30.68 20.55
C LEU A 331 16.91 -31.36 19.26
N THR A 332 16.34 -32.52 18.93
CA THR A 332 16.65 -33.22 17.67
C THR A 332 16.29 -32.36 16.46
N GLN A 333 15.11 -31.73 16.46
CA GLN A 333 14.66 -30.86 15.36
C GLN A 333 15.52 -29.59 15.24
N LEU A 334 15.87 -28.94 16.35
CA LEU A 334 16.73 -27.76 16.37
C LEU A 334 18.18 -28.09 16.01
N THR A 335 18.67 -29.28 16.38
CA THR A 335 20.00 -29.76 15.97
C THR A 335 20.04 -30.03 14.46
N TYR A 336 19.00 -30.64 13.91
CA TYR A 336 18.85 -30.80 12.45
C TYR A 336 18.79 -29.44 11.76
N CYS A 337 18.00 -28.51 12.31
CA CYS A 337 17.90 -27.14 11.84
C CYS A 337 19.28 -26.46 11.81
N ALA A 338 20.02 -26.47 12.91
CA ALA A 338 21.36 -25.89 12.99
C ALA A 338 22.35 -26.56 12.01
N THR A 339 22.24 -27.88 11.81
CA THR A 339 23.07 -28.61 10.83
C THR A 339 22.75 -28.17 9.40
N SER A 340 21.49 -27.88 9.09
CA SER A 340 21.12 -27.35 7.76
C SER A 340 21.69 -25.95 7.52
N PHE A 341 21.69 -25.09 8.53
CA PHE A 341 22.25 -23.74 8.47
C PHE A 341 23.79 -23.70 8.52
N ALA A 342 24.45 -24.73 9.07
CA ALA A 342 25.90 -24.85 9.05
C ALA A 342 26.47 -24.86 7.61
N ARG A 343 25.71 -25.36 6.63
CA ARG A 343 26.08 -25.29 5.20
C ARG A 343 26.15 -23.86 4.66
N VAL A 344 25.43 -22.96 5.30
CA VAL A 344 25.34 -21.53 4.96
C VAL A 344 26.17 -20.68 5.93
N GLY A 345 27.01 -21.32 6.76
CA GLY A 345 27.91 -20.65 7.70
C GLY A 345 27.26 -20.21 9.03
N LEU A 346 26.02 -20.61 9.30
CA LEU A 346 25.27 -20.26 10.52
C LEU A 346 25.10 -21.51 11.40
N ASP A 347 26.08 -21.84 12.24
CA ASP A 347 25.96 -22.92 13.22
C ASP A 347 25.66 -22.36 14.63
N PHE A 348 24.46 -22.63 15.14
CA PHE A 348 24.01 -22.19 16.47
C PHE A 348 23.87 -23.34 17.48
N ARG A 349 24.42 -24.55 17.20
CA ARG A 349 24.33 -25.69 18.13
C ARG A 349 24.89 -25.39 19.52
N ALA A 350 25.98 -24.61 19.59
CA ALA A 350 26.58 -24.19 20.86
C ALA A 350 25.63 -23.36 21.73
N ALA A 351 24.72 -22.60 21.12
CA ALA A 351 23.74 -21.79 21.85
C ALA A 351 22.55 -22.61 22.38
N LEU A 352 22.30 -23.81 21.82
CA LEU A 352 21.19 -24.66 22.27
C LEU A 352 21.44 -25.29 23.64
N GLY A 353 22.69 -25.67 23.95
CA GLY A 353 23.04 -26.35 25.20
C GLY A 353 22.51 -25.67 26.46
N PRO A 354 22.90 -24.40 26.74
CA PRO A 354 22.44 -23.68 27.93
C PRO A 354 20.92 -23.51 28.02
N LEU A 355 20.23 -23.33 26.88
CA LEU A 355 18.78 -23.15 26.83
C LEU A 355 18.06 -24.44 27.27
N PHE A 356 18.48 -25.59 26.75
CA PHE A 356 17.90 -26.88 27.12
C PHE A 356 18.25 -27.28 28.56
N VAL A 357 19.46 -26.99 29.03
CA VAL A 357 19.85 -27.19 30.44
C VAL A 357 18.92 -26.39 31.37
N SER A 358 18.65 -25.12 31.07
CA SER A 358 17.73 -24.33 31.88
C SER A 358 16.28 -24.83 31.79
N ALA A 359 15.83 -25.30 30.62
CA ALA A 359 14.47 -25.79 30.42
C ALA A 359 14.22 -27.12 31.15
N VAL A 360 15.16 -28.07 31.05
CA VAL A 360 15.10 -29.36 31.76
C VAL A 360 15.09 -29.14 33.27
N ARG A 361 15.98 -28.28 33.77
CA ARG A 361 15.99 -27.91 35.20
C ARG A 361 14.61 -27.45 35.65
N LYS A 362 14.07 -26.40 35.02
CA LYS A 362 12.77 -25.81 35.40
C LYS A 362 11.62 -26.81 35.28
N GLY A 363 11.59 -27.63 34.24
CA GLY A 363 10.54 -28.64 34.02
C GLY A 363 10.52 -29.69 35.12
N VAL A 364 11.67 -30.33 35.37
CA VAL A 364 11.77 -31.41 36.36
C VAL A 364 11.60 -30.89 37.79
N THR A 365 12.14 -29.72 38.14
CA THR A 365 11.89 -29.12 39.46
C THR A 365 10.40 -28.85 39.66
N ARG A 366 9.70 -28.37 38.63
CA ARG A 366 8.26 -28.13 38.71
C ARG A 366 7.47 -29.43 38.88
N GLU A 367 7.84 -30.50 38.18
CA GLU A 367 7.20 -31.81 38.34
C GLU A 367 7.40 -32.39 39.75
N PHE A 368 8.58 -32.23 40.35
CA PHE A 368 8.83 -32.60 41.74
C PHE A 368 7.96 -31.79 42.71
N GLU A 369 7.81 -30.49 42.46
CA GLU A 369 6.97 -29.60 43.26
C GLU A 369 5.48 -29.90 43.13
N GLU A 370 4.99 -30.17 41.92
CA GLU A 370 3.62 -30.57 41.65
C GLU A 370 3.28 -31.90 42.34
N ALA A 371 4.17 -32.90 42.23
CA ALA A 371 4.03 -34.18 42.90
C ALA A 371 3.99 -34.03 44.43
N THR A 372 4.87 -33.20 44.99
CA THR A 372 4.94 -32.93 46.43
C THR A 372 3.74 -32.13 46.92
N SER A 373 3.28 -31.14 46.15
CA SER A 373 2.06 -30.38 46.46
C SER A 373 0.81 -31.28 46.43
N ALA A 374 0.73 -32.22 45.49
CA ALA A 374 -0.34 -33.20 45.46
C ALA A 374 -0.32 -34.10 46.71
N TRP A 375 0.86 -34.55 47.14
CA TRP A 375 1.06 -35.27 48.38
C TRP A 375 0.63 -34.45 49.62
N SER A 376 1.10 -33.22 49.77
CA SER A 376 0.71 -32.33 50.87
C SER A 376 -0.80 -32.09 50.88
N LYS A 377 -1.42 -31.86 49.73
CA LYS A 377 -2.89 -31.69 49.62
C LYS A 377 -3.65 -32.95 49.99
N THR A 378 -3.16 -34.15 49.66
CA THR A 378 -3.81 -35.39 50.12
C THR A 378 -3.79 -35.55 51.64
N LEU A 379 -2.81 -34.95 52.32
CA LEU A 379 -2.72 -34.92 53.78
C LEU A 379 -3.55 -33.78 54.41
N GLU A 380 -3.66 -32.61 53.74
CA GLU A 380 -4.40 -31.43 54.22
C GLU A 380 -5.91 -31.44 53.90
N SER A 381 -6.31 -32.00 52.74
CA SER A 381 -7.70 -31.95 52.25
C SER A 381 -8.72 -32.69 53.12
N GLU A 382 -8.25 -33.53 54.04
CA GLU A 382 -9.08 -34.17 55.08
C GLU A 382 -9.46 -33.20 56.21
N ASP A 383 -8.79 -32.06 56.39
CA ASP A 383 -9.11 -31.07 57.43
C ASP A 383 -10.16 -30.04 57.00
N THR A 384 -10.42 -29.90 55.70
CA THR A 384 -11.17 -28.73 55.17
C THR A 384 -12.33 -29.09 54.23
N SER A 385 -12.73 -30.36 54.14
CA SER A 385 -13.97 -30.70 53.42
C SER A 385 -15.18 -30.09 54.14
N LYS A 386 -15.73 -29.08 53.49
CA LYS A 386 -16.75 -28.15 53.96
C LYS A 386 -17.98 -28.85 54.55
N SER A 387 -18.19 -28.59 55.83
CA SER A 387 -19.48 -28.12 56.36
C SER A 387 -20.19 -27.24 55.33
N ARG A 388 -21.22 -27.81 54.67
CA ARG A 388 -22.44 -27.14 54.23
C ARG A 388 -23.50 -28.15 53.75
N SER A 389 -23.75 -29.21 54.52
CA SER A 389 -25.09 -29.79 54.60
C SER A 389 -25.31 -30.53 55.94
N ARG A 390 -26.33 -30.05 56.65
CA ARG A 390 -27.11 -30.59 57.78
C ARG A 390 -26.51 -31.74 58.63
N SER A 391 -26.25 -31.38 59.90
CA SER A 391 -26.28 -32.21 61.12
C SER A 391 -25.53 -33.55 61.09
N GLY A 392 -24.26 -33.50 61.48
CA GLY A 392 -23.46 -34.65 61.94
C GLY A 392 -22.01 -34.22 62.20
N PRO A 393 -21.31 -34.75 63.21
CA PRO A 393 -19.87 -34.47 63.39
C PRO A 393 -19.10 -35.04 62.19
N SER A 394 -18.26 -34.20 61.56
CA SER A 394 -17.40 -34.59 60.44
C SER A 394 -16.30 -35.53 60.96
N ALA A 395 -16.45 -36.83 60.78
CA ALA A 395 -15.44 -37.81 61.16
C ALA A 395 -14.28 -37.80 60.15
N ARG A 396 -13.09 -37.39 60.60
CA ARG A 396 -11.82 -37.53 59.88
C ARG A 396 -11.61 -39.00 59.49
N LYS A 397 -11.15 -39.33 58.28
CA LYS A 397 -10.87 -40.74 57.95
C LYS A 397 -9.75 -41.25 58.84
N LYS A 398 -9.86 -42.51 59.26
CA LYS A 398 -8.83 -43.15 60.08
C LYS A 398 -7.52 -43.29 59.29
N PRO A 399 -6.34 -43.19 59.90
CA PRO A 399 -5.05 -43.41 59.23
C PRO A 399 -4.99 -44.73 58.42
N SER A 400 -5.58 -45.80 58.95
CA SER A 400 -5.74 -47.09 58.25
C SER A 400 -6.58 -46.99 56.97
N GLN A 401 -7.58 -46.12 56.93
CA GLN A 401 -8.44 -45.89 55.75
C GLN A 401 -7.79 -44.94 54.73
N LEU A 402 -6.89 -44.06 55.18
CA LEU A 402 -6.19 -43.11 54.33
C LEU A 402 -4.98 -43.76 53.65
N PHE A 403 -4.15 -44.46 54.43
CA PHE A 403 -2.86 -44.95 53.96
C PHE A 403 -2.91 -46.37 53.40
N LEU A 404 -3.70 -47.27 53.97
CA LEU A 404 -3.67 -48.69 53.57
C LEU A 404 -4.63 -48.98 52.42
N THR A 405 -4.21 -49.89 51.54
CA THR A 405 -5.06 -50.39 50.45
C THR A 405 -6.20 -51.28 51.02
N PRO A 406 -7.45 -51.12 50.56
CA PRO A 406 -8.59 -51.91 51.04
C PRO A 406 -8.32 -53.42 50.91
N GLY A 407 -8.26 -54.15 52.03
CA GLY A 407 -7.96 -55.58 52.08
C GLY A 407 -6.72 -55.98 52.92
N THR A 408 -5.98 -55.01 53.45
CA THR A 408 -4.83 -55.25 54.35
C THR A 408 -5.24 -55.11 55.82
N THR A 409 -5.98 -56.09 56.37
CA THR A 409 -6.74 -55.93 57.63
C THR A 409 -6.18 -56.64 58.88
N SER A 410 -4.88 -56.92 59.01
CA SER A 410 -4.37 -57.54 60.25
C SER A 410 -3.10 -56.93 60.87
N ALA A 411 -2.23 -56.27 60.10
CA ALA A 411 -1.07 -55.54 60.62
C ALA A 411 -0.48 -54.64 59.50
N PRO A 412 -0.03 -53.41 59.80
CA PRO A 412 0.66 -52.58 58.81
C PRO A 412 2.01 -53.23 58.43
N PRO A 413 2.35 -53.31 57.13
CA PRO A 413 3.62 -53.90 56.69
C PRO A 413 4.80 -52.99 57.08
N ILE A 414 5.56 -53.42 58.08
CA ILE A 414 6.79 -52.73 58.52
C ILE A 414 7.97 -53.29 57.71
N PRO A 415 8.91 -52.44 57.24
CA PRO A 415 10.06 -52.90 56.49
C PRO A 415 10.95 -53.83 57.33
N THR A 416 11.15 -55.07 56.85
CA THR A 416 12.05 -56.04 57.49
C THR A 416 13.51 -55.72 57.16
N VAL A 417 14.46 -56.04 58.04
CA VAL A 417 15.91 -55.84 57.80
C VAL A 417 16.37 -56.46 56.47
N ALA A 418 15.83 -57.62 56.10
CA ALA A 418 16.10 -58.27 54.82
C ALA A 418 15.58 -57.46 53.61
N GLN A 419 14.44 -56.77 53.73
CA GLN A 419 13.88 -55.92 52.66
C GLN A 419 14.68 -54.63 52.50
N LEU A 420 15.21 -54.08 53.59
CA LEU A 420 16.10 -52.92 53.56
C LEU A 420 17.46 -53.26 52.94
N ALA A 421 18.02 -54.43 53.25
CA ALA A 421 19.22 -54.94 52.58
C ALA A 421 18.98 -55.22 51.09
N ALA A 422 17.80 -55.78 50.76
CA ALA A 422 17.40 -55.99 49.38
C ALA A 422 17.27 -54.67 48.61
N LEU A 423 16.79 -53.59 49.25
CA LEU A 423 16.67 -52.26 48.65
C LEU A 423 18.01 -51.70 48.16
N ALA A 424 19.11 -51.97 48.86
CA ALA A 424 20.45 -51.54 48.45
C ALA A 424 20.96 -52.33 47.22
N SER A 425 20.50 -53.57 47.04
CA SER A 425 20.92 -54.46 45.94
C SER A 425 19.95 -54.50 44.74
N ALA A 426 18.72 -54.02 44.91
CA ALA A 426 17.65 -54.09 43.91
C ALA A 426 17.92 -53.18 42.71
N ALA A 427 17.16 -53.33 41.62
CA ALA A 427 17.24 -52.42 40.48
C ALA A 427 16.75 -51.01 40.90
N PRO A 428 17.52 -49.92 40.62
CA PRO A 428 17.20 -48.57 41.09
C PRO A 428 15.92 -47.98 40.45
N ASN A 429 15.43 -48.59 39.37
CA ASN A 429 14.27 -48.11 38.59
C ASN A 429 12.96 -48.83 38.94
N VAL A 430 13.00 -49.84 39.81
CA VAL A 430 11.84 -50.68 40.13
C VAL A 430 11.34 -50.32 41.53
N PRO A 431 10.11 -49.81 41.69
CA PRO A 431 9.59 -49.44 43.00
C PRO A 431 9.44 -50.67 43.90
N PRO A 432 9.87 -50.58 45.18
CA PRO A 432 9.67 -51.63 46.17
C PRO A 432 8.19 -51.99 46.35
N PRO A 433 7.83 -53.28 46.44
CA PRO A 433 6.42 -53.71 46.53
C PRO A 433 5.72 -53.21 47.80
N ILE A 434 6.48 -52.92 48.87
CA ILE A 434 5.95 -52.35 50.11
C ILE A 434 5.40 -50.92 49.92
N LEU A 435 5.80 -50.18 48.88
CA LEU A 435 5.22 -48.87 48.61
C LEU A 435 3.79 -48.99 48.06
N ALA A 436 3.45 -50.12 47.41
CA ALA A 436 2.13 -50.38 46.85
C ALA A 436 1.07 -50.73 47.93
N SER A 437 1.49 -51.15 49.12
CA SER A 437 0.56 -51.34 50.25
C SER A 437 0.09 -50.02 50.86
N TYR A 438 0.75 -48.91 50.51
CA TYR A 438 0.41 -47.57 50.95
C TYR A 438 -0.08 -46.70 49.78
N SER A 439 -1.39 -46.57 49.61
CA SER A 439 -1.99 -45.97 48.39
C SER A 439 -1.51 -44.53 48.10
N PRO A 440 -1.55 -43.58 49.05
CA PRO A 440 -1.05 -42.22 48.81
C PRO A 440 0.45 -42.18 48.48
N LEU A 441 1.24 -43.06 49.10
CA LEU A 441 2.68 -43.15 48.89
C LEU A 441 2.98 -43.73 47.50
N ALA A 442 2.22 -44.73 47.07
CA ALA A 442 2.31 -45.29 45.72
C ALA A 442 2.01 -44.24 44.65
N ILE A 443 0.96 -43.42 44.84
CA ILE A 443 0.65 -42.30 43.92
C ILE A 443 1.82 -41.31 43.86
N TYR A 444 2.37 -40.95 45.02
CA TYR A 444 3.51 -40.02 45.08
C TYR A 444 4.78 -40.61 44.42
N THR A 445 5.08 -41.91 44.65
CA THR A 445 6.19 -42.60 43.97
C THR A 445 6.02 -42.57 42.46
N ASN A 446 4.82 -42.88 41.95
CA ASN A 446 4.56 -42.93 40.52
C ASN A 446 4.68 -41.56 39.87
N ALA A 447 4.27 -40.49 40.56
CA ALA A 447 4.43 -39.12 40.09
C ALA A 447 5.91 -38.73 39.96
N LEU A 448 6.73 -38.99 40.99
CA LEU A 448 8.17 -38.71 40.94
C LEU A 448 8.92 -39.60 39.94
N LEU A 449 8.58 -40.90 39.86
CA LEU A 449 9.16 -41.80 38.86
C LEU A 449 8.77 -41.41 37.43
N SER A 450 7.58 -40.86 37.21
CA SER A 450 7.19 -40.32 35.90
C SER A 450 8.08 -39.15 35.49
N ALA A 451 8.40 -38.25 36.43
CA ALA A 451 9.34 -37.16 36.19
C ALA A 451 10.76 -37.65 35.89
N LEU A 452 11.26 -38.62 36.67
CA LEU A 452 12.56 -39.24 36.46
C LEU A 452 12.64 -39.98 35.12
N ASN A 453 11.58 -40.71 34.74
CA ASN A 453 11.51 -41.39 33.44
C ASN A 453 11.52 -40.40 32.27
N GLY A 454 10.89 -39.24 32.41
CA GLY A 454 11.01 -38.15 31.45
C GLY A 454 12.46 -37.66 31.32
N LEU A 455 13.13 -37.39 32.45
CA LEU A 455 14.50 -36.90 32.49
C LEU A 455 15.49 -37.85 31.79
N ARG A 456 15.25 -39.18 31.79
CA ARG A 456 16.12 -40.16 31.11
C ARG A 456 16.29 -39.91 29.61
N LEU A 457 15.32 -39.27 28.97
CA LEU A 457 15.41 -38.92 27.55
C LEU A 457 16.34 -37.75 27.27
N LEU A 458 16.61 -36.91 28.28
CA LEU A 458 17.45 -35.72 28.18
C LEU A 458 18.02 -35.34 29.55
N ALA A 459 19.12 -35.97 29.95
CA ALA A 459 19.79 -35.76 31.24
C ALA A 459 21.17 -35.10 31.06
N PRO A 460 21.26 -33.75 31.04
CA PRO A 460 22.54 -33.07 31.05
C PRO A 460 23.34 -33.39 32.32
N ALA A 461 24.59 -33.84 32.17
CA ALA A 461 25.44 -34.22 33.30
C ALA A 461 25.64 -33.07 34.31
N SER A 462 25.63 -31.82 33.84
CA SER A 462 25.76 -30.63 34.69
C SER A 462 24.58 -30.36 35.61
N LEU A 463 23.44 -31.05 35.44
CA LEU A 463 22.24 -30.87 36.26
C LEU A 463 22.13 -31.90 37.39
N MET A 464 23.06 -32.84 37.51
CA MET A 464 22.96 -33.93 38.49
C MET A 464 22.83 -33.39 39.92
N ASP A 465 23.76 -32.53 40.35
CA ASP A 465 23.77 -31.98 41.71
C ASP A 465 22.59 -31.05 41.96
N ASP A 466 22.23 -30.23 40.97
CA ASP A 466 21.10 -29.32 41.06
C ASP A 466 19.75 -30.03 41.20
N LEU A 467 19.54 -31.10 40.43
CA LEU A 467 18.31 -31.91 40.51
C LEU A 467 18.29 -32.77 41.76
N ARG A 468 19.45 -33.19 42.27
CA ARG A 468 19.57 -33.86 43.57
C ARG A 468 19.12 -32.94 44.70
N ILE A 469 19.61 -31.70 44.74
CA ILE A 469 19.19 -30.70 45.73
C ILE A 469 17.69 -30.41 45.60
N ALA A 470 17.18 -30.27 44.36
CA ALA A 470 15.76 -30.04 44.15
C ALA A 470 14.88 -31.22 44.60
N LEU A 471 15.32 -32.46 44.36
CA LEU A 471 14.63 -33.65 44.86
C LEU A 471 14.67 -33.70 46.39
N ASP A 472 15.83 -33.45 47.01
CA ASP A 472 15.98 -33.47 48.46
C ASP A 472 15.08 -32.40 49.12
N ASN A 473 14.98 -31.19 48.54
CA ASN A 473 14.05 -30.14 48.98
C ASN A 473 12.57 -30.51 48.79
N ALA A 474 12.22 -31.23 47.72
CA ALA A 474 10.87 -31.73 47.49
C ALA A 474 10.50 -32.80 48.52
N LEU A 475 11.41 -33.74 48.79
CA LEU A 475 11.24 -34.77 49.81
C LEU A 475 11.17 -34.16 51.22
N ALA A 476 11.97 -33.14 51.53
CA ALA A 476 11.93 -32.45 52.83
C ALA A 476 10.57 -31.77 53.07
N ARG A 477 10.00 -31.12 52.05
CA ARG A 477 8.62 -30.60 52.15
C ARG A 477 7.59 -31.72 52.30
N GLY A 478 7.80 -32.85 51.63
CA GLY A 478 6.95 -34.03 51.78
C GLY A 478 7.00 -34.65 53.17
N THR A 479 8.19 -34.69 53.81
CA THR A 479 8.36 -35.10 55.21
C THR A 479 7.71 -34.12 56.16
N ASP A 480 7.88 -32.81 55.96
CA ASP A 480 7.27 -31.78 56.81
C ASP A 480 5.74 -31.86 56.77
N ALA A 481 5.16 -32.11 55.60
CA ALA A 481 3.71 -32.31 55.46
C ALA A 481 3.23 -33.57 56.19
N LEU A 482 3.99 -34.67 56.13
CA LEU A 482 3.69 -35.89 56.87
C LEU A 482 3.83 -35.69 58.39
N LEU A 483 4.85 -34.95 58.84
CA LEU A 483 5.04 -34.57 60.23
C LEU A 483 3.93 -33.66 60.74
N ALA A 484 3.52 -32.67 59.95
CA ALA A 484 2.40 -31.79 60.28
C ALA A 484 1.11 -32.60 60.42
N TYR A 485 0.87 -33.55 59.52
CA TYR A 485 -0.25 -34.50 59.63
C TYR A 485 -0.17 -35.32 60.94
N MET A 486 1.00 -35.91 61.24
CA MET A 486 1.24 -36.68 62.46
C MET A 486 1.04 -35.87 63.75
N ARG A 487 1.46 -34.60 63.77
CA ARG A 487 1.27 -33.68 64.90
C ARG A 487 -0.16 -33.15 65.00
N SER A 488 -0.88 -33.09 63.88
CA SER A 488 -2.27 -32.63 63.81
C SER A 488 -3.30 -33.70 64.14
N LEU A 489 -2.91 -34.99 64.20
CA LEU A 489 -3.71 -36.05 64.79
C LEU A 489 -3.91 -35.67 66.26
N PRO A 490 -5.10 -35.16 66.65
CA PRO A 490 -5.28 -34.59 67.97
C PRO A 490 -5.11 -35.68 69.01
N GLU A 491 -4.81 -35.24 70.22
CA GLU A 491 -5.16 -35.88 71.48
C GLU A 491 -6.68 -36.24 71.62
N GLU A 492 -7.41 -36.47 70.53
CA GLU A 492 -8.75 -37.07 70.53
C GLU A 492 -8.71 -38.56 70.97
N TRP A 493 -7.52 -39.18 70.99
CA TRP A 493 -7.26 -40.42 71.71
C TRP A 493 -6.77 -40.22 73.16
N SER A 494 -6.46 -38.99 73.59
CA SER A 494 -6.02 -38.66 74.97
C SER A 494 -7.19 -38.39 75.92
N ASN A 495 -8.36 -37.97 75.40
CA ASN A 495 -9.61 -38.08 76.15
C ASN A 495 -10.01 -39.56 76.22
N GLY A 496 -9.45 -40.23 77.23
CA GLY A 496 -9.39 -41.68 77.38
C GLY A 496 -10.63 -42.43 76.86
N PRO A 497 -10.45 -43.42 75.96
CA PRO A 497 -11.54 -44.30 75.57
C PRO A 497 -11.99 -45.08 76.80
N THR A 498 -13.29 -45.08 77.11
CA THR A 498 -13.86 -45.81 78.25
C THR A 498 -13.93 -47.33 78.03
N THR A 499 -13.50 -47.85 76.88
CA THR A 499 -13.58 -49.27 76.51
C THR A 499 -12.23 -49.82 76.00
N THR A 500 -11.94 -51.09 76.30
CA THR A 500 -10.73 -51.81 75.86
C THR A 500 -10.60 -51.91 74.34
N ALA A 501 -11.72 -52.04 73.63
CA ALA A 501 -11.73 -52.11 72.16
C ALA A 501 -11.27 -50.80 71.49
N ALA A 502 -11.62 -49.64 72.06
CA ALA A 502 -11.21 -48.35 71.52
C ALA A 502 -9.74 -48.02 71.85
N GLN A 503 -9.19 -48.55 72.95
CA GLN A 503 -7.75 -48.50 73.24
C GLN A 503 -6.94 -49.38 72.27
N GLU A 504 -7.44 -50.57 71.91
CA GLU A 504 -6.79 -51.41 70.90
C GLU A 504 -6.84 -50.79 69.50
N GLU A 505 -7.95 -50.13 69.16
CA GLU A 505 -8.08 -49.44 67.87
C GLU A 505 -7.16 -48.23 67.75
N SER A 506 -7.06 -47.38 68.80
CA SER A 506 -6.12 -46.26 68.85
C SER A 506 -4.66 -46.73 68.74
N LYS A 507 -4.28 -47.81 69.44
CA LYS A 507 -2.93 -48.41 69.31
C LYS A 507 -2.65 -48.91 67.89
N ARG A 508 -3.63 -49.52 67.21
CA ARG A 508 -3.47 -49.95 65.81
C ARG A 508 -3.28 -48.77 64.87
N GLU A 509 -4.00 -47.68 65.06
CA GLU A 509 -3.85 -46.48 64.23
C GLU A 509 -2.49 -45.79 64.48
N ASP A 510 -2.00 -45.72 65.72
CA ASP A 510 -0.65 -45.26 66.04
C ASP A 510 0.44 -46.14 65.41
N GLU A 511 0.23 -47.46 65.39
CA GLU A 511 1.12 -48.41 64.71
C GLU A 511 1.12 -48.21 63.20
N VAL A 512 -0.02 -47.89 62.58
CA VAL A 512 -0.12 -47.57 61.15
C VAL A 512 0.65 -46.29 60.83
N VAL A 513 0.47 -45.23 61.62
CA VAL A 513 1.18 -43.96 61.42
C VAL A 513 2.70 -44.14 61.57
N ARG A 514 3.14 -44.87 62.60
CA ARG A 514 4.56 -45.20 62.78
C ARG A 514 5.12 -46.04 61.63
N ALA A 515 4.34 -46.99 61.11
CA ALA A 515 4.72 -47.80 59.96
C ALA A 515 4.83 -46.96 58.69
N VAL A 516 3.90 -46.04 58.43
CA VAL A 516 3.95 -45.10 57.29
C VAL A 516 5.21 -44.23 57.39
N GLY A 517 5.50 -43.66 58.56
CA GLY A 517 6.72 -42.87 58.77
C GLY A 517 8.00 -43.70 58.54
N ALA A 518 8.05 -44.92 59.06
CA ALA A 518 9.17 -45.83 58.85
C ALA A 518 9.36 -46.21 57.37
N VAL A 519 8.28 -46.47 56.63
CA VAL A 519 8.32 -46.78 55.19
C VAL A 519 8.72 -45.55 54.39
N TYR A 520 8.24 -44.37 54.75
CA TYR A 520 8.62 -43.10 54.12
C TYR A 520 10.13 -42.84 54.27
N ALA A 521 10.63 -42.88 55.51
CA ALA A 521 12.02 -42.55 55.82
C ALA A 521 13.02 -43.62 55.37
N LYS A 522 12.71 -44.91 55.57
CA LYS A 522 13.68 -46.01 55.37
C LYS A 522 13.58 -46.67 54.01
N VAL A 523 12.47 -46.51 53.29
CA VAL A 523 12.27 -47.15 51.97
C VAL A 523 12.07 -46.12 50.87
N PHE A 524 11.09 -45.22 51.01
CA PHE A 524 10.71 -44.27 49.95
C PHE A 524 11.82 -43.25 49.64
N VAL A 525 12.34 -42.55 50.64
CA VAL A 525 13.39 -41.53 50.43
C VAL A 525 14.69 -42.13 49.87
N PRO A 526 15.27 -43.20 50.45
CA PRO A 526 16.49 -43.80 49.90
C PRO A 526 16.29 -44.35 48.49
N PHE A 527 15.12 -44.93 48.20
CA PHE A 527 14.78 -45.43 46.88
C PHE A 527 14.78 -44.32 45.82
N LEU A 528 14.13 -43.18 46.07
CA LEU A 528 14.02 -42.11 45.08
C LEU A 528 15.35 -41.39 44.83
N ARG A 529 16.16 -41.18 45.88
CA ARG A 529 17.51 -40.62 45.73
C ARG A 529 18.38 -41.55 44.87
N ARG A 530 18.28 -42.86 45.10
CA ARG A 530 18.97 -43.89 44.29
C ARG A 530 18.43 -43.95 42.87
N ALA A 531 17.12 -43.81 42.66
CA ALA A 531 16.50 -43.77 41.34
C ALA A 531 16.99 -42.59 40.50
N LEU A 532 17.25 -41.42 41.11
CA LEU A 532 17.85 -40.28 40.40
C LEU A 532 19.34 -40.52 40.09
N VAL A 533 20.16 -40.86 41.10
CA VAL A 533 21.62 -40.91 40.95
C VAL A 533 22.10 -42.14 40.18
N GLU A 534 21.62 -43.33 40.54
CA GLU A 534 21.96 -44.59 39.86
C GLU A 534 21.07 -44.86 38.65
N GLY A 535 19.77 -44.56 38.77
CA GLY A 535 18.79 -44.89 37.74
C GLY A 535 18.83 -43.99 36.51
N VAL A 536 19.07 -42.69 36.70
CA VAL A 536 19.14 -41.70 35.60
C VAL A 536 20.59 -41.41 35.18
N TYR A 537 21.48 -41.15 36.13
CA TYR A 537 22.86 -40.73 35.84
C TYR A 537 23.90 -41.87 35.86
N GLY A 538 23.53 -43.08 36.32
CA GLY A 538 24.41 -44.24 36.32
C GLY A 538 25.59 -44.15 37.30
N VAL A 539 25.57 -43.20 38.23
CA VAL A 539 26.61 -43.02 39.25
C VAL A 539 26.29 -43.94 40.42
N LYS A 540 27.17 -44.92 40.72
CA LYS A 540 26.97 -45.85 41.85
C LYS A 540 27.07 -45.09 43.17
N VAL A 541 26.03 -45.16 44.00
CA VAL A 541 26.08 -44.66 45.37
C VAL A 541 26.80 -45.74 46.19
N HIS A 542 28.04 -45.49 46.61
CA HIS A 542 28.74 -46.40 47.50
C HIS A 542 28.11 -46.30 48.90
N GLY A 543 27.93 -47.44 49.57
CA GLY A 543 27.23 -47.57 50.86
C GLY A 543 27.86 -46.84 52.04
N ASP A 544 28.86 -45.99 51.81
CA ASP A 544 29.50 -45.10 52.78
C ASP A 544 28.98 -43.64 52.67
N ASP A 545 28.16 -43.33 51.66
CA ASP A 545 27.38 -42.08 51.57
C ASP A 545 26.17 -42.14 52.52
N GLY A 546 26.44 -42.30 53.81
CA GLY A 546 25.49 -42.13 54.89
C GLY A 546 24.87 -40.71 54.92
N PRO A 547 24.21 -40.31 56.02
CA PRO A 547 23.54 -39.01 56.17
C PRO A 547 24.39 -37.77 55.81
N ALA A 548 25.70 -37.91 55.62
CA ALA A 548 26.64 -36.89 55.15
C ALA A 548 26.43 -36.43 53.69
N SER A 549 25.79 -37.23 52.82
CA SER A 549 25.49 -36.85 51.43
C SER A 549 24.04 -36.35 51.25
N MET A 550 23.28 -36.30 52.34
CA MET A 550 21.89 -35.85 52.38
C MET A 550 21.85 -34.35 52.67
N ASP A 551 21.00 -33.61 51.96
CA ASP A 551 20.81 -32.20 52.27
C ASP A 551 20.40 -32.05 53.75
N GLN A 552 20.97 -31.04 54.43
CA GLN A 552 20.78 -30.86 55.87
C GLN A 552 19.31 -30.64 56.24
N GLY A 553 18.50 -30.09 55.33
CA GLY A 553 17.06 -29.93 55.53
C GLY A 553 16.35 -31.28 55.56
N LEU A 554 16.65 -32.16 54.60
CA LEU A 554 16.05 -33.49 54.53
C LEU A 554 16.49 -34.39 55.71
N ALA A 555 17.77 -34.32 56.10
CA ALA A 555 18.28 -35.10 57.24
C ALA A 555 17.55 -34.72 58.55
N ARG A 556 17.38 -33.42 58.82
CA ARG A 556 16.65 -32.93 60.00
C ARG A 556 15.18 -33.35 59.98
N ALA A 557 14.50 -33.21 58.85
CA ALA A 557 13.10 -33.58 58.74
C ALA A 557 12.87 -35.11 58.89
N LEU A 558 13.85 -35.93 58.51
CA LEU A 558 13.81 -37.38 58.73
C LEU A 558 14.10 -37.76 60.17
N ASP A 559 15.02 -37.07 60.86
CA ASP A 559 15.28 -37.27 62.29
C ASP A 559 14.04 -36.90 63.11
N ASP A 560 13.40 -35.77 62.80
CA ASP A 560 12.15 -35.32 63.43
C ASP A 560 10.96 -36.27 63.21
N LEU A 561 11.03 -37.14 62.20
CA LEU A 561 10.00 -38.14 61.87
C LEU A 561 10.24 -39.49 62.53
N GLN A 562 11.48 -39.76 62.93
CA GLN A 562 11.85 -40.97 63.68
C GLN A 562 11.75 -40.79 65.20
N HIS A 563 11.74 -39.54 65.67
CA HIS A 563 11.56 -39.14 67.07
C HIS A 563 10.15 -38.59 67.32
#